data_AF-A0A4P5Y4L2-F1
#
_entry.id   AF-A0A4P5Y4L2-F1
#
_cell.length_a   1.000
_cell.length_b   1.000
_cell.length_c   1.000
_cell.angle_alpha   90.00
_cell.angle_beta   90.00
_cell.angle_gamma   90.00
#
_symmetry.space_group_name_H-M   'P 1'
#
loop_
_entity.id
_entity.type
_entity.pdbx_description
1 polymer ?
#
loop_
_entity_poly.entity_id
_entity_poly.type
_entity_poly.pdbx_seq_one_letter_code
_entity_poly.pdbx_strand_id
1 'polypeptide(L)' 'MDRGAIIEAALDRRGWTPFLRTRVERLLDGREDRNRLHCCDSGCAVCVRELLALLTEVELQCATVPSETDSR' A
#
# COMPACT_ATOMS: atom_id res chain seq x y z
N MET A 1 3.71 5.87 13.57
CA MET A 1 2.56 5.01 13.25
C MET A 1 3.07 3.72 12.64
N ASP A 2 2.48 2.57 12.96
CA ASP A 2 2.91 1.28 12.39
C ASP A 2 2.49 1.17 10.92
N ARG A 3 3.44 0.87 10.03
CA ARG A 3 3.18 0.68 8.59
C ARG A 3 2.21 -0.47 8.35
N GLY A 4 2.27 -1.52 9.17
CA GLY A 4 1.34 -2.65 9.11
C GLY A 4 -0.11 -2.20 9.33
N ALA A 5 -0.36 -1.43 10.38
CA ALA A 5 -1.68 -0.86 10.67
C ALA A 5 -2.20 0.08 9.56
N ILE A 6 -1.33 0.87 8.93
CA ILE A 6 -1.70 1.73 7.78
C ILE A 6 -2.18 0.88 6.59
N ILE A 7 -1.43 -0.19 6.29
CA ILE A 7 -1.78 -1.12 5.20
C ILE A 7 -3.12 -1.82 5.49
N GLU A 8 -3.30 -2.34 6.70
CA GLU A 8 -4.55 -3.01 7.11
C GLU A 8 -5.75 -2.07 6.98
N ALA A 9 -5.65 -0.84 7.48
CA ALA A 9 -6.70 0.15 7.35
C ALA A 9 -7.00 0.50 5.87
N ALA A 10 -5.99 0.54 5.01
CA ALA A 10 -6.17 0.81 3.58
C ALA A 10 -6.82 -0.35 2.82
N LEU A 11 -6.57 -1.60 3.24
CA LEU A 11 -7.24 -2.79 2.73
C LEU A 11 -8.71 -2.84 3.17
N ASP A 12 -8.97 -2.58 4.44
CA ASP A 12 -10.33 -2.60 5.01
C ASP A 12 -11.23 -1.57 4.34
N ARG A 13 -10.74 -0.34 4.11
CA ARG A 13 -11.49 0.71 3.37
C ARG A 13 -11.93 0.28 1.97
N ARG A 14 -11.19 -0.64 1.35
CA ARG A 14 -11.46 -1.17 0.01
C ARG A 14 -12.23 -2.50 0.03
N GLY A 15 -12.52 -3.05 1.21
CA GLY A 15 -13.11 -4.38 1.36
C GLY A 15 -12.20 -5.50 0.86
N TRP A 16 -10.89 -5.27 0.89
CA TRP A 16 -9.89 -6.21 0.39
C TRP A 16 -9.43 -7.18 1.48
N THR A 17 -8.97 -8.34 1.05
CA THR A 17 -8.60 -9.41 1.98
C THR A 17 -7.30 -9.10 2.72
N PRO A 18 -7.22 -9.37 4.05
CA PRO A 18 -6.02 -9.10 4.85
C PRO A 18 -4.76 -9.82 4.38
N PHE A 19 -4.89 -10.97 3.70
CA PHE A 19 -3.72 -11.71 3.19
C PHE A 19 -2.92 -10.92 2.13
N LEU A 20 -3.52 -9.88 1.52
CA LEU A 20 -2.82 -9.00 0.59
C LEU A 20 -1.77 -8.13 1.28
N ARG A 21 -1.82 -8.00 2.62
CA ARG A 21 -0.83 -7.26 3.41
C ARG A 21 0.60 -7.63 3.06
N THR A 22 0.93 -8.93 3.06
CA THR A 22 2.29 -9.40 2.76
C THR A 22 2.72 -9.02 1.34
N ARG A 23 1.80 -9.01 0.38
CA ARG A 23 2.09 -8.61 -1.00
C ARG A 23 2.34 -7.11 -1.09
N VAL A 24 1.50 -6.31 -0.43
CA VAL A 24 1.66 -4.86 -0.35
C VAL A 24 3.01 -4.51 0.31
N GLU A 25 3.37 -5.16 1.41
CA GLU A 25 4.68 -4.96 2.07
C GLU A 25 5.84 -5.29 1.12
N ARG A 26 5.76 -6.40 0.37
CA ARG A 26 6.80 -6.75 -0.62
C ARG A 26 6.93 -5.73 -1.75
N LEU A 27 5.82 -5.18 -2.24
CA LEU A 27 5.80 -4.14 -3.27
C LEU A 27 6.32 -2.80 -2.75
N LEU A 28 6.08 -2.48 -1.47
CA LEU A 28 6.62 -1.31 -0.79
C LEU A 28 8.13 -1.44 -0.55
N ASP A 29 8.59 -2.64 -0.16
CA ASP A 29 10.00 -2.95 0.10
C ASP A 29 10.82 -3.20 -1.18
N GLY A 30 10.21 -3.08 -2.37
CA GLY A 30 10.86 -3.33 -3.66
C GLY A 30 11.24 -4.80 -3.90
N ARG A 31 10.73 -5.73 -3.09
CA ARG A 31 10.92 -7.19 -3.25
C ARG A 31 10.05 -7.78 -4.36
N GLU A 32 8.98 -7.09 -4.71
CA GLU A 32 8.15 -7.35 -5.89
C GLU A 32 8.16 -6.10 -6.78
N ASP A 33 8.34 -6.28 -8.09
CA ASP A 33 8.44 -5.17 -9.04
C ASP A 33 7.06 -4.71 -9.49
N ARG A 34 6.72 -3.46 -9.16
CA ARG A 34 5.46 -2.81 -9.51
C ARG A 34 5.25 -2.71 -11.02
N ASN A 35 6.32 -2.62 -11.81
CA ASN A 35 6.25 -2.50 -13.27
C ASN A 35 5.90 -3.81 -13.97
N ARG A 36 5.96 -4.94 -13.26
CA ARG A 36 5.62 -6.27 -13.75
C ARG A 36 4.22 -6.72 -13.36
N LEU A 37 3.47 -5.84 -12.69
CA LEU A 37 2.07 -6.08 -12.39
C LEU A 37 1.26 -5.97 -13.69
N HIS A 38 0.63 -7.07 -14.09
CA HIS A 38 -0.23 -7.10 -15.27
C HIS A 38 -1.70 -7.08 -14.86
N CYS A 39 -2.44 -6.10 -15.37
CA CYS A 39 -3.90 -6.13 -15.33
C CYS A 39 -4.38 -7.13 -16.38
N CYS A 40 -5.22 -8.08 -15.99
CA CYS A 40 -5.87 -8.99 -16.95
C CYS A 40 -7.10 -8.37 -17.63
N ASP A 41 -7.39 -7.08 -17.38
CA ASP A 41 -8.54 -6.31 -17.87
C ASP A 41 -9.92 -6.96 -17.65
N SER A 42 -9.99 -7.94 -16.75
CA SER A 42 -11.21 -8.71 -16.45
C SER A 42 -12.09 -8.08 -15.37
N GLY A 43 -11.83 -6.82 -14.99
CA GLY A 43 -12.58 -6.12 -13.93
C GLY A 43 -12.34 -6.67 -12.51
N CYS A 44 -11.17 -7.25 -12.24
CA CYS A 44 -10.83 -7.78 -10.92
C CYS A 44 -10.93 -6.71 -9.82
N ALA A 45 -11.43 -7.09 -8.64
CA ALA A 45 -11.46 -6.24 -7.44
C ALA A 45 -10.06 -5.75 -7.02
N VAL A 46 -9.01 -6.52 -7.34
CA VAL A 46 -7.60 -6.14 -7.15
C VAL A 46 -6.98 -5.84 -8.52
N CYS A 47 -7.51 -4.82 -9.19
CA CYS A 47 -6.91 -4.30 -10.42
C CYS A 47 -5.54 -3.69 -10.10
N VAL A 48 -4.57 -3.79 -11.02
CA VAL A 48 -3.24 -3.18 -10.86
C VAL A 48 -3.33 -1.69 -10.53
N ARG A 49 -4.30 -0.98 -11.12
CA ARG A 49 -4.52 0.46 -10.84
C ARG A 49 -4.89 0.70 -9.38
N GLU A 50 -5.81 -0.09 -8.84
CA GLU A 50 -6.23 0.02 -7.44
C GLU A 50 -5.08 -0.35 -6.49
N LEU A 51 -4.28 -1.37 -6.86
CA LEU A 51 -3.14 -1.79 -6.05
C LEU A 51 -2.07 -0.69 -6.02
N LEU A 52 -1.76 -0.08 -7.16
CA LEU A 52 -0.85 1.06 -7.25
C LEU A 52 -1.38 2.27 -6.46
N ALA A 53 -2.68 2.56 -6.52
CA ALA A 53 -3.30 3.62 -5.74
C ALA A 53 -3.18 3.39 -4.23
N LEU A 54 -3.36 2.13 -3.78
CA LEU A 54 -3.13 1.74 -2.39
C LEU A 54 -1.66 1.95 -1.99
N LEU A 55 -0.70 1.54 -2.83
CA LEU A 55 0.73 1.73 -2.54
C LEU A 55 1.06 3.22 -2.36
N THR A 56 0.60 4.07 -3.27
CA THR A 56 0.80 5.53 -3.17
C THR A 56 0.15 6.12 -1.92
N GLU A 57 -1.07 5.69 -1.57
CA GLU A 57 -1.74 6.13 -0.34
C GLU A 57 -0.93 5.77 0.91
N VAL A 58 -0.43 4.53 0.99
CA VAL A 58 0.38 4.06 2.13
C VAL A 58 1.70 4.83 2.20
N GLU A 59 2.38 5.04 1.06
CA GLU A 59 3.62 5.83 0.99
C GLU A 59 3.40 7.28 1.46
N LEU A 60 2.31 7.92 1.02
CA LEU A 60 1.95 9.26 1.45
C LEU A 60 1.70 9.32 2.95
N GLN A 61 0.91 8.41 3.51
CA GLN A 61 0.62 8.38 4.95
C GLN A 61 1.88 8.11 5.80
N CYS A 62 2.83 7.33 5.28
CA CYS A 62 4.12 7.14 5.91
C CYS A 62 5.01 8.40 5.84
N ALA A 63 4.93 9.17 4.74
CA ALA A 63 5.74 10.36 4.51
C ALA A 63 5.18 11.64 5.16
N THR A 64 3.86 11.75 5.33
CA THR A 64 3.19 12.93 5.89
C THR A 64 3.31 13.07 7.40
N VAL A 65 4.15 12.28 8.05
CA VAL A 65 4.47 12.48 9.47
C VAL A 65 5.64 13.47 9.55
N PRO A 66 5.42 14.75 9.93
CA PRO A 66 6.53 15.60 10.31
C PRO A 66 7.23 14.94 11.51
N SER A 67 8.55 14.80 11.43
CA SER A 67 9.36 14.52 12.61
C SER A 67 9.23 15.70 13.55
N GLU A 68 8.31 15.66 14.51
CA GLU A 68 8.35 16.53 15.70
C GLU A 68 9.52 16.06 16.58
N THR A 69 10.74 16.35 16.15
CA THR A 69 11.93 16.29 17.01
C THR A 69 13.00 17.24 16.49
N ASP A 70 12.72 18.54 16.53
CA ASP A 70 13.77 19.53 16.72
C ASP A 70 13.22 20.66 17.60
N SER A 71 13.35 20.47 18.90
CA SER A 71 13.27 21.57 19.86
C SER A 71 14.56 21.48 20.67
N ARG A 72 15.54 22.20 20.14
CA ARG A 72 16.80 22.56 20.78
C ARG A 72 16.57 23.54 21.93
#